data_AF-A0A0F9AEQ8-F1
#
_entry.id   AF-A0A0F9AEQ8-F1
#
_cell.length_a   1.000
_cell.length_b   1.000
_cell.length_c   1.000
_cell.angle_alpha   90.00
_cell.angle_beta   90.00
_cell.angle_gamma   90.00
#
_symmetry.space_group_name_H-M   'P 1'
#
loop_
_entity.id
_entity.type
_entity.pdbx_description
1 polymer ?
#
loop_
_entity_poly.entity_id
_entity_poly.type
_entity_poly.pdbx_seq_one_letter_code
_entity_poly.pdbx_strand_id
1 'polypeptide(L)'
;MSRPGPPPQPTKLRLLRGNPGKRRINKREPKPEPKIPACPEWLNDEAKAIWMETVTVLKEMRILTRCDRQALTVYCETYAQWKEAVQWLHENGQICAIRDEKGAVKCMQAWPQISIARNCLQTLRAYQQEFG
;
A
#
# COMPACT_ATOMS: atom_id res chain seq x y z
N MET A 1 -7.43 30.98 5.17
CA MET A 1 -7.92 30.33 3.93
C MET A 1 -8.92 29.26 4.32
N SER A 2 -10.14 29.30 3.79
CA SER A 2 -11.21 28.35 4.13
C SER A 2 -10.87 26.94 3.64
N ARG A 3 -11.15 25.91 4.45
CA ARG A 3 -10.96 24.51 4.05
C ARG A 3 -11.83 24.17 2.84
N PRO A 4 -11.33 23.40 1.86
CA PRO A 4 -12.17 22.89 0.77
C PRO A 4 -13.40 22.19 1.33
N GLY A 5 -14.55 22.39 0.67
CA GLY A 5 -15.75 21.63 1.00
C GLY A 5 -15.54 20.13 0.75
N PRO A 6 -16.40 19.27 1.34
CA PRO A 6 -16.34 17.83 1.11
C PRO A 6 -16.39 17.49 -0.39
N PRO A 7 -15.68 16.44 -0.84
CA PRO A 7 -15.71 16.02 -2.23
C PRO A 7 -17.15 15.70 -2.67
N PRO A 8 -17.50 15.94 -3.94
CA PRO A 8 -18.84 15.67 -4.43
C PRO A 8 -19.18 14.19 -4.30
N GLN A 9 -20.42 13.89 -3.92
CA GLN A 9 -20.90 12.52 -3.81
C GLN A 9 -20.91 11.82 -5.17
N PRO A 10 -20.39 10.58 -5.28
CA PRO A 10 -20.42 9.78 -6.51
C PRO A 10 -21.84 9.64 -7.10
N THR A 11 -21.95 9.64 -8.44
CA THR A 11 -23.26 9.64 -9.12
C THR A 11 -24.13 8.44 -8.74
N LYS A 12 -23.55 7.24 -8.57
CA LYS A 12 -24.30 6.05 -8.14
C LYS A 12 -24.99 6.25 -6.80
N LEU A 13 -24.27 6.77 -5.80
CA LEU A 13 -24.84 7.05 -4.48
C LEU A 13 -25.87 8.16 -4.52
N ARG A 14 -25.65 9.17 -5.36
CA ARG A 14 -26.60 10.27 -5.54
C ARG A 14 -27.91 9.83 -6.19
N LEU A 15 -27.83 8.91 -7.14
CA LEU A 15 -29.00 8.27 -7.77
C LEU A 15 -29.77 7.41 -6.77
N LEU A 16 -29.08 6.58 -5.97
CA LEU A 16 -29.70 5.76 -4.93
C LEU A 16 -30.46 6.60 -3.88
N ARG A 17 -29.95 7.78 -3.55
CA ARG A 17 -30.61 8.73 -2.63
C ARG A 17 -31.72 9.56 -3.28
N GLY A 18 -32.03 9.35 -4.56
CA GLY A 18 -33.08 10.08 -5.27
C GLY A 18 -32.73 11.52 -5.67
N ASN A 19 -31.44 11.88 -5.69
CA ASN A 19 -30.96 13.23 -6.07
C ASN A 19 -31.69 14.39 -5.32
N PRO A 20 -31.62 14.44 -3.97
CA PRO A 20 -32.44 15.36 -3.17
C PRO A 20 -32.21 16.84 -3.49
N GLY A 21 -31.00 17.21 -3.92
CA GLY A 21 -30.69 18.58 -4.35
C GLY A 21 -31.18 18.95 -5.75
N LYS A 22 -31.81 18.04 -6.50
CA LYS A 22 -32.33 18.21 -7.88
C LYS A 22 -31.34 18.75 -8.93
N ARG A 23 -30.06 18.89 -8.58
CA ARG A 23 -29.00 19.35 -9.50
C ARG A 23 -28.78 18.34 -10.62
N ARG A 24 -28.38 18.82 -11.81
CA ARG A 24 -28.11 17.99 -12.99
C ARG A 24 -27.07 16.91 -12.67
N ILE A 25 -27.36 15.67 -13.09
CA ILE A 25 -26.50 14.50 -12.87
C ILE A 25 -25.40 14.46 -13.92
N ASN A 26 -24.15 14.21 -13.48
CA ASN A 26 -23.03 14.03 -14.38
C ASN A 26 -23.14 12.64 -15.03
N LYS A 27 -23.47 12.59 -16.33
CA LYS A 27 -23.55 11.33 -17.08
C LYS A 27 -22.19 10.84 -17.60
N ARG A 28 -21.14 11.68 -17.51
CA ARG A 28 -19.79 11.40 -18.01
C ARG A 28 -18.82 10.94 -16.92
N GLU A 29 -19.32 10.55 -15.75
CA GLU A 29 -18.45 10.00 -14.70
C GLU A 29 -17.84 8.68 -15.19
N PRO A 30 -16.50 8.50 -15.04
CA PRO A 30 -15.84 7.26 -15.44
C PRO A 30 -16.40 6.08 -14.65
N LYS A 31 -16.66 4.98 -15.35
CA LYS A 31 -17.14 3.73 -14.76
C LYS A 31 -16.00 2.73 -14.83
N PRO A 32 -15.21 2.55 -13.76
CA PRO A 32 -14.15 1.57 -13.78
C PRO A 32 -14.77 0.17 -13.91
N GLU A 33 -14.34 -0.57 -14.92
CA GLU A 33 -14.78 -1.95 -15.12
C GLU A 33 -14.02 -2.86 -14.14
N PRO A 34 -14.72 -3.78 -13.44
CA PRO A 34 -14.06 -4.76 -12.61
C PRO A 34 -13.17 -5.65 -13.49
N LYS A 35 -11.87 -5.57 -13.28
CA LYS A 35 -10.89 -6.36 -14.02
C LYS A 35 -9.64 -6.54 -13.19
N ILE A 36 -9.22 -7.79 -13.07
CA ILE A 36 -7.99 -8.15 -12.38
C ILE A 36 -6.80 -7.61 -13.21
N PRO A 37 -5.94 -6.77 -12.62
CA PRO A 37 -4.75 -6.32 -13.31
C PRO A 37 -3.73 -7.45 -13.46
N ALA A 38 -2.95 -7.41 -14.55
CA ALA A 38 -1.85 -8.35 -14.74
C ALA A 38 -0.68 -8.01 -13.79
N CYS A 39 -0.12 -9.03 -13.15
CA CYS A 39 1.08 -8.89 -12.32
C CYS A 39 2.26 -8.36 -13.18
N PRO A 40 2.95 -7.29 -12.75
CA PRO A 40 4.18 -6.85 -13.39
C PRO A 40 5.27 -7.92 -13.38
N GLU A 41 5.95 -8.10 -14.51
CA GLU A 41 6.97 -9.15 -14.69
C GLU A 41 8.24 -8.91 -13.84
N TRP A 42 8.55 -7.64 -13.59
CA TRP A 42 9.75 -7.19 -12.88
C TRP A 42 9.66 -7.30 -11.35
N LEU A 43 8.50 -7.64 -10.79
CA LEU A 43 8.37 -7.91 -9.35
C LEU A 43 9.24 -9.11 -8.96
N ASN A 44 9.86 -9.03 -7.79
CA ASN A 44 10.57 -10.18 -7.22
C ASN A 44 9.58 -11.31 -6.85
N ASP A 45 10.11 -12.50 -6.60
CA ASP A 45 9.27 -13.69 -6.38
C ASP A 45 8.43 -13.59 -5.10
N GLU A 46 8.95 -12.96 -4.05
CA GLU A 46 8.19 -12.72 -2.82
C GLU A 46 7.01 -11.77 -3.04
N ALA A 47 7.22 -10.65 -3.72
CA ALA A 47 6.19 -9.69 -4.05
C ALA A 47 5.15 -10.29 -5.01
N LYS A 48 5.57 -11.17 -5.94
CA LYS A 48 4.65 -11.94 -6.78
C LYS A 48 3.77 -12.90 -5.96
N ALA A 49 4.32 -13.55 -4.94
CA ALA A 49 3.53 -14.40 -4.04
C ALA A 49 2.47 -13.57 -3.28
N ILE A 50 2.87 -12.43 -2.71
CA ILE A 50 1.96 -11.49 -2.03
C ILE A 50 0.90 -10.96 -2.99
N TRP A 51 1.29 -10.65 -4.23
CA TRP A 51 0.35 -10.22 -5.28
C TRP A 51 -0.73 -11.27 -5.51
N MET A 52 -0.35 -12.53 -5.67
CA MET A 52 -1.29 -13.62 -5.94
C MET A 52 -2.28 -13.82 -4.79
N GLU A 53 -1.79 -13.80 -3.55
CA GLU A 53 -2.64 -13.89 -2.36
C GLU A 53 -3.61 -12.70 -2.26
N THR A 54 -3.08 -11.49 -2.36
CA THR A 54 -3.85 -10.25 -2.23
C THR A 54 -4.91 -10.14 -3.33
N VAL A 55 -4.55 -10.41 -4.58
CA VAL A 55 -5.49 -10.36 -5.71
C VAL A 55 -6.59 -11.41 -5.58
N THR A 56 -6.30 -12.59 -5.03
CA THR A 56 -7.32 -13.64 -4.82
C THR A 56 -8.42 -13.13 -3.89
N VAL A 57 -8.05 -12.55 -2.75
CA VAL A 57 -9.00 -11.99 -1.77
C VAL A 57 -9.77 -10.79 -2.35
N LEU A 58 -9.08 -9.85 -2.99
CA LEU A 58 -9.73 -8.66 -3.56
C LEU A 58 -10.64 -9.01 -4.77
N LYS A 59 -10.35 -10.10 -5.49
CA LYS A 59 -11.19 -10.63 -6.57
C LYS A 59 -12.50 -11.19 -6.03
N GLU A 60 -12.47 -11.93 -4.92
CA GLU A 60 -13.68 -12.46 -4.29
C GLU A 60 -14.63 -11.34 -3.86
N MET A 61 -14.08 -10.21 -3.40
CA MET A 61 -14.84 -9.00 -3.07
C MET A 61 -15.29 -8.19 -4.30
N ARG A 62 -14.81 -8.51 -5.50
CA ARG A 62 -15.13 -7.84 -6.78
C ARG A 62 -14.85 -6.33 -6.80
N ILE A 63 -13.86 -5.88 -6.03
CA ILE A 63 -13.47 -4.46 -5.94
C ILE A 63 -12.31 -4.08 -6.86
N LEU A 64 -11.61 -5.06 -7.44
CA LEU A 64 -10.45 -4.81 -8.30
C LEU A 64 -10.83 -4.25 -9.67
N THR A 65 -10.12 -3.19 -10.04
CA THR A 65 -10.19 -2.51 -11.33
C THR A 65 -8.79 -2.43 -11.96
N ARG A 66 -8.73 -2.08 -13.25
CA ARG A 66 -7.44 -1.88 -13.94
C ARG A 66 -6.60 -0.76 -13.32
N CYS A 67 -7.25 0.22 -12.68
CA CYS A 67 -6.58 1.37 -12.07
C CYS A 67 -5.74 0.97 -10.86
N ASP A 68 -6.11 -0.13 -10.19
CA ASP A 68 -5.46 -0.57 -8.95
C ASP A 68 -4.10 -1.22 -9.19
N ARG A 69 -3.73 -1.48 -10.46
CA ARG A 69 -2.47 -2.16 -10.80
C ARG A 69 -1.25 -1.53 -10.14
N GLN A 70 -1.10 -0.20 -10.28
CA GLN A 70 0.07 0.51 -9.78
C GLN A 70 0.11 0.50 -8.25
N ALA A 71 -1.03 0.78 -7.61
CA ALA A 71 -1.15 0.75 -6.15
C ALA A 71 -0.83 -0.63 -5.57
N LEU A 72 -1.38 -1.70 -6.16
CA LEU A 72 -1.08 -3.07 -5.76
C LEU A 72 0.39 -3.43 -5.97
N THR A 73 1.01 -2.92 -7.03
CA THR A 73 2.41 -3.21 -7.34
C THR A 73 3.30 -2.67 -6.22
N VAL A 74 3.10 -1.39 -5.88
CA VAL A 74 3.86 -0.73 -4.81
C VAL A 74 3.57 -1.39 -3.46
N TYR A 75 2.32 -1.77 -3.19
CA TYR A 75 1.95 -2.49 -1.98
C TYR A 75 2.73 -3.81 -1.83
N CYS A 76 2.73 -4.63 -2.88
CA CYS A 76 3.40 -5.93 -2.85
C CYS A 76 4.91 -5.80 -2.67
N GLU A 77 5.54 -4.87 -3.39
CA GLU A 77 6.98 -4.59 -3.28
C GLU A 77 7.34 -4.09 -1.87
N THR A 78 6.58 -3.13 -1.35
CA THR A 78 6.81 -2.56 -0.02
C THR A 78 6.63 -3.61 1.08
N TYR A 79 5.67 -4.52 0.92
CA TYR A 79 5.45 -5.62 1.86
C TYR A 79 6.60 -6.63 1.83
N ALA A 80 7.08 -7.00 0.63
CA ALA A 80 8.25 -7.88 0.49
C ALA A 80 9.48 -7.28 1.18
N GLN A 81 9.79 -6.00 0.91
CA GLN A 81 10.90 -5.29 1.54
C GLN A 81 10.76 -5.21 3.08
N TRP A 82 9.54 -4.98 3.58
CA TRP A 82 9.27 -4.99 5.01
C TRP A 82 9.54 -6.36 5.63
N LYS A 83 9.06 -7.42 4.99
CA LYS A 83 9.22 -8.80 5.45
C LYS A 83 10.70 -9.18 5.52
N GLU A 84 11.47 -8.86 4.48
CA GLU A 84 12.92 -9.08 4.45
C GLU A 84 13.62 -8.34 5.60
N ALA A 85 13.31 -7.06 5.79
CA ALA A 85 13.89 -6.26 6.87
C ALA A 85 13.57 -6.83 8.27
N VAL A 86 12.34 -7.32 8.48
CA VAL A 86 11.93 -7.94 9.74
C VAL A 86 12.63 -9.27 9.97
N GLN A 87 12.71 -10.13 8.94
CA GLN A 87 13.45 -11.40 9.03
C GLN A 87 14.92 -11.17 9.38
N TRP A 88 15.55 -10.20 8.72
CA TRP A 88 16.93 -9.84 9.00
C TRP A 88 17.13 -9.39 10.46
N LEU A 89 16.20 -8.60 11.00
CA LEU A 89 16.23 -8.15 12.41
C LEU A 89 16.01 -9.29 13.41
N HIS A 90 15.20 -10.30 13.06
CA HIS A 90 15.02 -11.48 13.91
C HIS A 90 16.31 -12.29 14.02
N GLU A 91 17.10 -12.38 12.95
CA GLU A 91 18.35 -13.13 12.92
C GLU A 91 19.52 -12.37 13.56
N ASN A 92 19.64 -11.07 13.29
CA ASN A 92 20.81 -10.27 13.65
C ASN A 92 20.61 -9.40 14.90
N GLY A 93 19.39 -9.37 15.44
CA GLY A 93 19.00 -8.47 16.51
C GLY A 93 18.83 -7.02 16.03
N GLN A 94 18.53 -6.13 16.97
CA GLN A 94 18.15 -4.74 16.66
C GLN A 94 19.31 -3.74 16.78
N ILE A 95 20.39 -4.11 17.46
CA ILE A 95 21.48 -3.19 17.79
C ILE A 95 22.77 -3.64 17.12
N CYS A 96 23.41 -2.72 16.41
CA CYS A 96 24.76 -2.83 15.90
C CYS A 96 25.74 -2.18 16.88
N ALA A 97 26.74 -2.93 17.32
CA ALA A 97 27.89 -2.38 18.03
C ALA A 97 28.94 -1.90 17.03
N ILE A 98 29.11 -0.57 16.91
CA ILE A 98 30.15 0.02 16.09
C ILE A 98 31.45 0.01 16.89
N ARG A 99 32.50 -0.56 16.29
CA ARG A 99 33.82 -0.70 16.90
C ARG A 99 34.81 0.28 16.28
N ASP A 100 35.70 0.84 17.10
CA ASP A 100 36.83 1.64 16.62
C ASP A 100 37.94 0.74 16.02
N GLU A 101 38.95 1.34 15.39
CA GLU A 101 40.11 0.64 14.80
C GLU A 101 40.84 -0.28 15.79
N LYS A 102 40.73 -0.01 17.11
CA LYS A 102 41.31 -0.81 18.19
C LYS A 102 40.37 -1.92 18.71
N GLY A 103 39.21 -2.13 18.10
CA GLY A 103 38.24 -3.18 18.44
C GLY A 103 37.32 -2.90 19.63
N ALA A 104 37.53 -1.78 20.34
CA ALA A 104 36.66 -1.30 21.41
C ALA A 104 35.32 -0.81 20.86
N VAL A 105 34.23 -1.06 21.61
CA VAL A 105 32.88 -0.59 21.24
C VAL A 105 32.83 0.92 21.41
N LYS A 106 32.71 1.64 20.29
CA LYS A 106 32.60 3.09 20.25
C LYS A 106 31.21 3.56 20.62
N CYS A 107 30.19 2.93 20.00
CA CYS A 107 28.79 3.24 20.25
C CYS A 107 27.89 2.08 19.80
N MET A 108 26.67 2.09 20.31
CA MET A 108 25.60 1.18 19.91
C MET A 108 24.56 1.97 19.14
N GLN A 109 24.22 1.50 17.93
CA GLN A 109 23.22 2.12 17.08
C GLN A 109 22.21 1.07 16.60
N ALA A 110 21.01 1.51 16.26
CA ALA A 110 20.02 0.65 15.62
C ALA A 110 20.47 0.28 14.21
N TRP A 111 20.18 -0.94 13.78
CA TRP A 111 20.38 -1.34 12.38
C TRP A 111 19.46 -0.52 11.45
N PRO A 112 19.93 -0.15 10.23
CA PRO A 112 19.12 0.62 9.27
C PRO A 112 17.85 -0.11 8.85
N GLN A 113 17.83 -1.44 8.93
CA GLN A 113 16.66 -2.30 8.71
C GLN A 113 15.47 -1.89 9.59
N ILE A 114 15.70 -1.36 10.80
CA ILE A 114 14.62 -0.84 11.65
C ILE A 114 13.94 0.37 10.99
N SER A 115 14.73 1.29 10.44
CA SER A 115 14.18 2.46 9.74
C SER A 115 13.49 2.05 8.45
N ILE A 116 14.05 1.10 7.70
CA ILE A 116 13.43 0.56 6.48
C ILE A 116 12.06 -0.04 6.83
N ALA A 117 12.01 -0.95 7.81
CA ALA A 117 10.77 -1.58 8.24
C ALA A 117 9.72 -0.55 8.69
N ARG A 118 10.14 0.47 9.46
CA ARG A 118 9.25 1.57 9.88
C ARG A 118 8.68 2.35 8.70
N ASN A 119 9.51 2.70 7.72
CA ASN A 119 9.07 3.45 6.54
C ASN A 119 8.10 2.62 5.69
N CYS A 120 8.41 1.34 5.47
CA CYS A 120 7.51 0.42 4.78
C CYS A 120 6.16 0.33 5.47
N LEU A 121 6.10 0.22 6.80
CA LEU A 121 4.84 0.19 7.55
C LEU A 121 4.01 1.46 7.38
N GLN A 122 4.64 2.64 7.34
CA GLN A 122 3.94 3.90 7.11
C GLN A 122 3.32 3.94 5.70
N THR A 123 4.07 3.51 4.69
CA THR A 123 3.58 3.41 3.30
C THR A 123 2.46 2.38 3.20
N LEU A 124 2.63 1.19 3.76
CA LEU A 124 1.62 0.13 3.75
C LEU A 124 0.33 0.57 4.41
N ARG A 125 0.41 1.29 5.55
CA ARG A 125 -0.77 1.84 6.22
C ARG A 125 -1.56 2.80 5.32
N ALA A 126 -0.88 3.64 4.55
CA ALA A 126 -1.55 4.54 3.61
C ALA A 126 -2.29 3.76 2.53
N TYR A 127 -1.68 2.72 1.95
CA TYR A 127 -2.34 1.88 0.94
C TYR A 127 -3.48 1.02 1.52
N GLN A 128 -3.33 0.48 2.73
CA GLN A 128 -4.37 -0.33 3.37
C GLN A 128 -5.65 0.46 3.65
N GLN A 129 -5.55 1.78 3.88
CA GLN A 129 -6.72 2.64 4.03
C GLN A 129 -7.51 2.84 2.73
N GLU A 130 -6.87 2.68 1.57
CA GLU A 130 -7.52 2.80 0.25
C GLU A 130 -8.24 1.51 -0.17
N PHE A 131 -7.91 0.37 0.43
CA PHE A 131 -8.53 -0.93 0.14
C PHE A 131 -9.74 -1.26 1.04
N GLY A 132 -10.29 -0.27 1.77
CA GLY A 132 -11.48 -0.38 2.63
C GLY A 132 -12.38 0.86 2.58
#